data_AF-A0A2M7YMV3-F1
#
_entry.id   AF-A0A2M7YMV3-F1
#
_cell.length_a   1.000
_cell.length_b   1.000
_cell.length_c   1.000
_cell.angle_alpha   90.00
_cell.angle_beta   90.00
_cell.angle_gamma   90.00
#
_symmetry.space_group_name_H-M   'P 1'
#
loop_
_entity.id
_entity.type
_entity.pdbx_description
1 polymer ?
#
loop_
_entity_poly.entity_id
_entity_poly.type
_entity_poly.pdbx_seq_one_letter_code
_entity_poly.pdbx_strand_id
1 'polypeptide(L)'
;GLDSKLVEVETDLKDGFPRFDILGLGDKAIEEAKGRVRSAIINSNFSFPARKKIIVNLAPADIKKEGTSYDLPLAVGILLSSEQIDPVLIKEKTLFVGELSLEGKLRHTKGILPMAILAKKLGIKNIFLP
;
A
#
# COMPACT_ATOMS: atom_id res chain seq x y z
N GLY A 1 -19.68 -0.64 15.90
CA GLY A 1 -18.33 -0.68 16.51
C GLY A 1 -17.32 -0.30 15.46
N LEU A 2 -16.07 0.01 15.81
CA LEU A 2 -15.02 0.28 14.82
C LEU A 2 -14.65 -1.02 14.08
N ASP A 3 -15.47 -1.42 13.11
CA ASP A 3 -15.25 -2.61 12.31
C ASP A 3 -14.16 -2.33 11.27
N SER A 4 -13.09 -3.12 11.31
CA SER A 4 -12.01 -3.10 10.30
C SER A 4 -12.27 -4.18 9.27
N LYS A 5 -11.86 -3.93 8.03
CA LYS A 5 -11.94 -4.89 6.92
C LYS A 5 -10.55 -5.10 6.36
N LEU A 6 -10.21 -6.35 6.05
CA LEU A 6 -8.96 -6.66 5.36
C LEU A 6 -9.05 -6.14 3.93
N VAL A 7 -8.00 -5.46 3.49
CA VAL A 7 -7.82 -5.06 2.09
C VAL A 7 -6.49 -5.61 1.62
N GLU A 8 -6.52 -6.33 0.50
CA GLU A 8 -5.33 -6.84 -0.15
C GLU A 8 -4.89 -5.87 -1.24
N VAL A 9 -3.59 -5.62 -1.29
CA VAL A 9 -2.95 -4.74 -2.27
C VAL A 9 -2.10 -5.59 -3.20
N GLU A 10 -2.54 -5.74 -4.44
CA GLU A 10 -1.84 -6.49 -5.47
C GLU A 10 -1.19 -5.52 -6.44
N THR A 11 0.09 -5.69 -6.74
CA THR A 11 0.82 -4.80 -7.64
C THR A 11 1.41 -5.56 -8.81
N ASP A 12 1.18 -5.06 -10.02
CA ASP A 12 1.65 -5.65 -11.27
C ASP A 12 2.38 -4.60 -12.10
N LEU A 13 3.57 -4.96 -12.60
CA LEU A 13 4.42 -4.11 -13.42
C LEU A 13 4.57 -4.74 -14.81
N LYS A 14 4.09 -4.04 -15.84
CA LYS A 14 4.19 -4.50 -17.23
C LYS A 14 4.94 -3.51 -18.10
N ASP A 15 5.49 -4.02 -19.20
CA ASP A 15 5.91 -3.20 -20.32
C ASP A 15 4.69 -2.61 -21.05
N GLY A 16 4.85 -1.42 -21.62
CA GLY A 16 3.80 -0.70 -22.33
C GLY A 16 3.81 0.79 -22.04
N PHE A 17 2.71 1.46 -22.39
CA PHE A 17 2.59 2.90 -22.17
C PHE A 17 2.66 3.23 -20.66
N PRO A 18 3.59 4.10 -20.22
CA PRO A 18 3.75 4.42 -18.81
C PRO A 18 2.48 5.01 -18.20
N ARG A 19 1.99 4.37 -17.14
CA ARG A 19 0.82 4.82 -16.37
C ARG A 19 0.83 4.17 -14.99
N PHE A 20 0.18 4.82 -14.04
CA PHE A 20 -0.05 4.29 -12.70
C PHE A 20 -1.54 4.32 -12.40
N ASP A 21 -2.14 3.13 -12.39
CA ASP A 21 -3.56 2.94 -12.11
C ASP A 21 -3.75 2.27 -10.75
N ILE A 22 -4.79 2.71 -10.05
CA ILE A 22 -5.28 2.06 -8.83
C ILE A 22 -6.72 1.65 -9.12
N LEU A 23 -7.07 0.40 -8.83
CA LEU A 23 -8.38 -0.20 -9.06
C LEU A 23 -9.00 -0.65 -7.72
N GLY A 24 -10.33 -0.83 -7.68
CA GLY A 24 -11.04 -1.38 -6.51
C GLY A 24 -11.83 -0.38 -5.65
N LEU A 25 -12.49 0.60 -6.28
CA LEU A 25 -13.37 1.59 -5.62
C LEU A 25 -12.68 2.42 -4.51
N GLY A 26 -11.52 2.97 -4.82
CA GLY A 26 -10.86 3.96 -3.97
C GLY A 26 -11.52 5.34 -4.06
N ASP A 27 -11.46 6.10 -2.97
CA ASP A 27 -11.84 7.51 -2.97
C ASP A 27 -10.77 8.41 -3.62
N LYS A 28 -11.04 9.71 -3.63
CA LYS A 28 -10.10 10.70 -4.17
C LYS A 28 -8.74 10.70 -3.45
N ALA A 29 -8.71 10.41 -2.15
CA ALA A 29 -7.47 10.41 -1.37
C ALA A 29 -6.53 9.28 -1.82
N ILE A 30 -7.10 8.12 -2.19
CA ILE A 30 -6.37 6.99 -2.78
C ILE A 30 -5.88 7.32 -4.20
N GLU A 31 -6.68 7.98 -5.03
CA GLU A 31 -6.20 8.44 -6.34
C GLU A 31 -5.04 9.44 -6.22
N GLU A 32 -5.10 10.34 -5.25
CA GLU A 32 -4.01 11.27 -4.92
C GLU A 32 -2.78 10.57 -4.31
N ALA A 33 -2.92 9.35 -3.79
CA ALA A 33 -1.81 8.56 -3.27
C ALA A 33 -0.74 8.30 -4.32
N LYS A 34 -1.10 8.28 -5.62
CA LYS A 34 -0.15 8.07 -6.72
C LYS A 34 1.05 9.02 -6.65
N GLY A 35 0.77 10.30 -6.39
CA GLY A 35 1.82 11.32 -6.24
C GLY A 35 2.63 11.12 -4.95
N ARG A 36 1.95 10.83 -3.83
CA ARG A 36 2.58 10.62 -2.52
C ARG A 36 3.50 9.41 -2.51
N VAL A 37 3.02 8.27 -2.98
CA VAL A 37 3.76 7.01 -3.09
C VAL A 37 4.98 7.17 -3.99
N ARG A 38 4.82 7.82 -5.16
CA ARG A 38 5.95 8.09 -6.05
C ARG A 38 7.03 8.92 -5.37
N SER A 39 6.65 10.06 -4.76
CA SER A 39 7.60 10.94 -4.09
C SER A 39 8.27 10.25 -2.89
N ALA A 40 7.50 9.51 -2.11
CA ALA A 40 8.00 8.77 -0.96
C ALA A 40 9.03 7.71 -1.36
N ILE A 41 8.75 6.89 -2.38
CA ILE A 41 9.71 5.90 -2.91
C ILE A 41 11.03 6.57 -3.30
N ILE A 42 10.97 7.66 -4.08
CA ILE A 42 12.17 8.38 -4.55
C ILE A 42 12.94 8.97 -3.36
N ASN A 43 12.25 9.60 -2.42
CA ASN A 43 12.87 10.26 -1.27
C ASN A 43 13.30 9.29 -0.16
N SER A 44 12.92 8.01 -0.27
CA SER A 44 13.45 6.91 0.53
C SER A 44 14.65 6.19 -0.11
N ASN A 45 15.28 6.78 -1.14
CA ASN A 45 16.42 6.22 -1.89
C ASN A 45 16.10 4.96 -2.71
N PHE A 46 14.84 4.76 -3.08
CA PHE A 46 14.44 3.74 -4.04
C PHE A 46 14.14 4.35 -5.42
N SER A 47 14.08 3.52 -6.44
CA SER A 47 13.73 3.91 -7.80
C SER A 47 12.24 3.70 -8.07
N PHE A 48 11.50 4.74 -8.43
CA PHE A 48 10.13 4.55 -8.91
C PHE A 48 10.14 4.07 -10.37
N PRO A 49 9.43 2.98 -10.73
CA PRO A 49 9.47 2.39 -12.08
C PRO A 49 8.63 3.21 -13.11
N ALA A 50 8.97 4.49 -13.29
CA ALA A 50 8.20 5.47 -14.05
C ALA A 50 8.03 5.16 -15.55
N ARG A 51 8.80 4.20 -16.10
CA ARG A 51 8.71 3.76 -17.50
C ARG A 51 7.79 2.55 -17.70
N LYS A 52 7.29 1.94 -16.63
CA LYS A 52 6.42 0.75 -16.69
C LYS A 52 4.96 1.15 -16.57
N LYS A 53 4.07 0.26 -17.01
CA LYS A 53 2.66 0.27 -16.65
C LYS A 53 2.50 -0.36 -15.28
N ILE A 54 2.10 0.43 -14.30
CA ILE A 54 1.87 0.03 -12.92
C ILE A 54 0.36 -0.11 -12.72
N ILE A 55 -0.08 -1.29 -12.33
CA ILE A 55 -1.47 -1.54 -11.93
C ILE A 55 -1.46 -1.98 -10.47
N VAL A 56 -2.20 -1.28 -9.63
CA VAL A 56 -2.46 -1.71 -8.26
C VAL A 56 -3.93 -2.01 -8.09
N ASN A 57 -4.25 -3.20 -7.61
CA ASN A 57 -5.61 -3.62 -7.31
C ASN A 57 -5.83 -3.65 -5.79
N LEU A 58 -6.95 -3.06 -5.34
CA LEU A 58 -7.40 -3.09 -3.96
C LEU A 58 -8.59 -4.05 -3.82
N ALA A 59 -8.34 -5.25 -3.28
CA ALA A 59 -9.38 -6.25 -3.06
C ALA A 59 -9.91 -6.22 -1.61
N PRO A 60 -11.18 -6.51 -1.37
CA PRO A 60 -12.20 -6.91 -2.35
C PRO A 60 -12.89 -5.68 -2.97
N ALA A 61 -13.26 -5.76 -4.25
CA ALA A 61 -13.70 -4.60 -5.04
C ALA A 61 -15.11 -4.07 -4.69
N ASP A 62 -15.88 -4.79 -3.87
CA ASP A 62 -17.23 -4.45 -3.42
C ASP A 62 -17.24 -3.52 -2.19
N ILE A 63 -16.09 -3.36 -1.53
CA ILE A 63 -15.95 -2.52 -0.34
C ILE A 63 -15.28 -1.21 -0.73
N LYS A 64 -15.88 -0.07 -0.37
CA LYS A 64 -15.23 1.24 -0.54
C LYS A 64 -13.95 1.32 0.29
N LYS A 65 -12.87 1.80 -0.32
CA LYS A 65 -11.62 2.13 0.38
C LYS A 65 -11.48 3.64 0.46
N GLU A 66 -11.25 4.15 1.67
CA GLU A 66 -11.24 5.58 1.94
C GLU A 66 -10.01 5.97 2.76
N GLY A 67 -9.48 7.16 2.50
CA GLY A 67 -8.36 7.73 3.24
C GLY A 67 -6.97 7.30 2.74
N THR A 68 -5.96 7.63 3.54
CA THR A 68 -4.54 7.64 3.16
C THR A 68 -3.73 6.47 3.76
N SER A 69 -4.36 5.60 4.54
CA SER A 69 -3.70 4.46 5.21
C SER A 69 -3.12 3.41 4.25
N TYR A 70 -3.46 3.51 2.95
CA TYR A 70 -2.98 2.66 1.88
C TYR A 70 -1.64 3.11 1.29
N ASP A 71 -1.14 4.30 1.63
CA ASP A 71 0.10 4.82 1.02
C ASP A 71 1.29 3.86 1.22
N LEU A 72 1.49 3.36 2.46
CA LEU A 72 2.56 2.39 2.75
C LEU A 72 2.40 1.06 2.00
N PRO A 73 1.27 0.32 2.09
CA PRO A 73 1.14 -0.94 1.36
C PRO A 73 1.24 -0.77 -0.16
N LEU A 74 0.78 0.36 -0.73
CA LEU A 74 0.99 0.68 -2.14
C LEU A 74 2.48 0.80 -2.48
N ALA A 75 3.25 1.53 -1.67
CA ALA A 75 4.68 1.70 -1.89
C ALA A 75 5.43 0.36 -1.77
N VAL A 76 5.13 -0.43 -0.74
CA VAL A 76 5.74 -1.76 -0.53
C VAL A 76 5.41 -2.69 -1.71
N GLY A 77 4.16 -2.70 -2.18
CA GLY A 77 3.75 -3.49 -3.34
C GLY A 77 4.56 -3.15 -4.59
N ILE A 78 4.75 -1.85 -4.88
CA ILE A 78 5.56 -1.40 -6.02
C ILE A 78 7.03 -1.80 -5.86
N LEU A 79 7.60 -1.68 -4.66
CA LEU A 79 9.00 -2.04 -4.41
C LEU A 79 9.25 -3.54 -4.54
N LEU A 80 8.30 -4.37 -4.09
CA LEU A 80 8.34 -5.82 -4.29
C LEU A 80 8.22 -6.19 -5.77
N SER A 81 7.23 -5.65 -6.48
CA SER A 81 7.03 -5.96 -7.90
C SER A 81 8.13 -5.42 -8.81
N SER A 82 8.91 -4.43 -8.33
CA SER A 82 10.11 -3.92 -9.02
C SER A 82 11.42 -4.55 -8.54
N GLU A 83 11.35 -5.62 -7.73
CA GLU A 83 12.51 -6.39 -7.25
C GLU A 83 13.52 -5.57 -6.43
N GLN A 84 13.08 -4.43 -5.85
CA GLN A 84 13.92 -3.58 -5.01
C GLN A 84 13.93 -3.99 -3.54
N ILE A 85 12.95 -4.80 -3.14
CA ILE A 85 12.90 -5.46 -1.84
C ILE A 85 12.82 -6.96 -2.10
N ASP A 86 13.68 -7.72 -1.42
CA ASP A 86 13.62 -9.18 -1.46
C ASP A 86 12.33 -9.66 -0.76
N PRO A 87 11.44 -10.39 -1.47
CA PRO A 87 10.22 -10.95 -0.87
C PRO A 87 10.46 -11.81 0.36
N VAL A 88 11.64 -12.43 0.51
CA VAL A 88 12.02 -13.22 1.69
C VAL A 88 12.02 -12.39 2.97
N LEU A 89 12.21 -11.07 2.87
CA LEU A 89 12.12 -10.16 4.03
C LEU A 89 10.67 -10.00 4.52
N ILE A 90 9.68 -10.24 3.65
CA ILE A 90 8.27 -10.12 3.98
C ILE A 90 7.72 -11.49 4.34
N LYS A 91 7.64 -11.78 5.64
CA LYS A 91 7.04 -13.01 6.14
C LYS A 91 5.60 -13.14 5.65
N GLU A 92 5.17 -14.37 5.40
CA GLU A 92 3.76 -14.67 5.16
C GLU A 92 2.86 -14.07 6.26
N LYS A 93 1.67 -13.62 5.86
CA LYS A 93 0.68 -13.02 6.75
C LYS A 93 1.23 -11.80 7.51
N THR A 94 1.65 -10.80 6.73
CA THR A 94 2.11 -9.49 7.21
C THR A 94 1.13 -8.41 6.78
N LEU A 95 0.79 -7.52 7.70
CA LEU A 95 -0.05 -6.35 7.42
C LEU A 95 0.80 -5.08 7.42
N PHE A 96 0.63 -4.24 6.40
CA PHE A 96 1.22 -2.92 6.32
C PHE A 96 0.12 -1.87 6.43
N VAL A 97 0.28 -0.93 7.36
CA VAL A 97 -0.62 0.21 7.51
C VAL A 97 0.25 1.45 7.69
N GLY A 98 -0.02 2.50 6.95
CA GLY A 98 0.72 3.74 7.15
C GLY A 98 0.44 4.77 6.07
N GLU A 99 0.47 6.03 6.48
CA GLU A 99 0.42 7.18 5.59
C GLU A 99 1.85 7.61 5.23
N LEU A 100 2.08 8.05 4.00
CA LEU A 100 3.40 8.53 3.56
C LEU A 100 3.38 10.04 3.35
N SER A 101 4.40 10.72 3.87
CA SER A 101 4.69 12.09 3.47
C SER A 101 5.42 12.11 2.13
N LEU A 102 5.41 13.27 1.46
CA LEU A 102 6.21 13.47 0.25
C LEU A 102 7.71 13.30 0.50
N GLU A 103 8.18 13.46 1.75
CA GLU A 103 9.60 13.28 2.14
C GLU A 103 9.99 11.81 2.35
N GLY A 104 9.10 10.85 2.11
CA GLY A 104 9.38 9.44 2.38
C GLY A 104 9.31 9.05 3.86
N LYS A 105 8.66 9.88 4.70
CA LYS A 105 8.44 9.57 6.13
C LYS A 105 7.07 8.93 6.33
N LEU A 106 7.01 7.97 7.27
CA LEU A 106 5.76 7.45 7.78
C LEU A 106 5.06 8.51 8.66
N ARG A 107 3.75 8.64 8.50
CA ARG A 107 2.90 9.49 9.34
C ARG A 107 1.91 8.63 10.10
N HIS A 108 1.52 9.12 11.27
CA HIS A 108 0.56 8.46 12.14
C HIS A 108 -0.75 8.16 11.41
N THR A 109 -1.32 6.98 11.65
CA THR A 109 -2.58 6.53 11.06
C THR A 109 -3.59 6.22 12.17
N LYS A 110 -4.85 6.61 11.97
CA LYS A 110 -5.92 6.32 12.93
C LYS A 110 -6.42 4.87 12.78
N GLY A 111 -6.99 4.33 13.86
CA GLY A 111 -7.63 3.00 13.81
C GLY A 111 -6.68 1.81 13.92
N ILE A 112 -5.44 2.01 14.38
CA ILE A 112 -4.45 0.94 14.57
C ILE A 112 -4.97 -0.17 15.49
N LEU A 113 -5.61 0.18 16.61
CA LEU A 113 -6.11 -0.81 17.56
C LEU A 113 -7.14 -1.79 16.95
N PRO A 114 -8.25 -1.34 16.33
CA PRO A 114 -9.18 -2.27 15.69
C PRO A 114 -8.54 -3.05 14.52
N MET A 115 -7.59 -2.47 13.78
CA MET A 115 -6.83 -3.18 12.74
C MET A 115 -5.95 -4.29 13.34
N ALA A 116 -5.27 -4.03 14.46
CA ALA A 116 -4.45 -5.03 15.14
C ALA A 116 -5.29 -6.16 15.74
N ILE A 117 -6.49 -5.85 16.26
CA ILE A 117 -7.46 -6.85 16.71
C ILE A 117 -7.90 -7.73 15.53
N LEU A 118 -8.21 -7.13 14.37
CA LEU A 118 -8.56 -7.88 13.16
C LEU A 118 -7.40 -8.78 12.71
N ALA A 119 -6.19 -8.23 12.63
CA ALA A 119 -4.99 -8.97 12.27
C ALA A 119 -4.79 -10.20 13.16
N LYS A 120 -4.93 -10.04 14.48
CA LYS A 120 -4.88 -11.15 15.43
C LYS A 120 -5.96 -12.20 15.16
N LYS A 121 -7.21 -11.78 14.89
CA LYS A 121 -8.31 -12.71 14.56
C LYS A 121 -8.07 -13.50 13.27
N LEU A 122 -7.42 -12.89 12.29
CA LEU A 122 -7.09 -13.52 11.00
C LEU A 122 -5.78 -14.31 11.03
N GLY A 123 -5.10 -14.37 12.18
CA GLY A 123 -3.81 -15.06 12.32
C GLY A 123 -2.65 -14.39 11.57
N ILE A 124 -2.76 -13.09 11.30
CA ILE A 124 -1.68 -12.25 10.78
C ILE A 124 -0.66 -12.05 11.91
N LYS A 125 0.59 -12.43 11.65
CA LYS A 125 1.63 -12.53 12.70
C LYS A 125 2.50 -11.29 12.81
N ASN A 126 2.57 -10.48 11.76
CA ASN A 126 3.41 -9.29 11.71
C ASN A 126 2.56 -8.10 11.27
N ILE A 127 2.77 -6.95 11.91
CA ILE A 127 2.13 -5.69 11.54
C ILE A 127 3.20 -4.62 11.51
N PHE A 128 3.32 -3.93 10.39
CA PHE A 128 4.15 -2.74 10.22
C PHE A 128 3.26 -1.51 10.35
N LEU A 129 3.61 -0.64 11.29
CA LEU A 129 2.88 0.57 11.66
C LEU A 129 3.84 1.77 11.66
N PRO A 130 3.33 3.01 11.52
CA PRO A 130 4.09 4.24 11.72
C PRO A 130 4.58 4.40 13.17
#